data_AF-A0A0N1EGQ3-F1
#
_entry.id   AF-A0A0N1EGQ3-F1
#
_cell.length_a   1.000
_cell.length_b   1.000
_cell.length_c   1.000
_cell.angle_alpha   90.00
_cell.angle_beta   90.00
_cell.angle_gamma   90.00
#
_symmetry.space_group_name_H-M   'P 1'
#
loop_
_entity.id
_entity.type
_entity.pdbx_description
1 polymer ?
#
loop_
_entity_poly.entity_id
_entity_poly.type
_entity_poly.pdbx_seq_one_letter_code
_entity_poly.pdbx_strand_id
1 'polypeptide(L)' 'MTHDADIIALIAKETGLPPEQLRPEATLATLDISSLDLVSILFELEDRFGVEIQPEELSRETTLGQLLERIGSAAPR' A
#
# COMPACT_ATOMS: atom_id res chain seq x y z
N MET A 1 6.23 15.71 -5.34
CA MET A 1 6.32 15.67 -3.87
C MET A 1 4.92 15.41 -3.38
N THR A 2 4.52 14.35 -2.68
CA THR A 2 5.09 13.05 -2.30
C THR A 2 3.86 12.34 -1.72
N HIS A 3 3.02 11.71 -2.54
CA HIS A 3 1.77 11.08 -2.06
C HIS A 3 2.02 9.87 -1.15
N ASP A 4 3.28 9.45 -1.02
CA ASP A 4 3.71 8.37 -0.13
C ASP A 4 3.19 8.57 1.29
N ALA A 5 3.15 9.82 1.79
CA ALA A 5 2.62 10.11 3.12
C ALA A 5 1.11 9.83 3.23
N ASP A 6 0.32 10.19 2.21
CA ASP A 6 -1.13 9.93 2.16
C ASP A 6 -1.42 8.43 2.03
N ILE A 7 -0.60 7.72 1.25
CA ILE A 7 -0.71 6.28 1.05
C ILE A 7 -0.34 5.54 2.34
N ILE A 8 0.77 5.93 2.99
CA ILE A 8 1.17 5.35 4.29
C ILE A 8 0.09 5.61 5.34
N ALA A 9 -0.47 6.82 5.40
CA ALA A 9 -1.56 7.13 6.32
C ALA A 9 -2.81 6.29 6.05
N LEU A 10 -3.11 6.04 4.77
CA LEU A 10 -4.22 5.16 4.39
C LEU A 10 -3.96 3.72 4.83
N ILE A 11 -2.79 3.17 4.48
CA ILE A 11 -2.40 1.81 4.87
C ILE A 11 -2.41 1.68 6.40
N ALA A 12 -1.90 2.66 7.13
CA ALA A 12 -1.93 2.69 8.60
C ALA A 12 -3.36 2.63 9.15
N LYS A 13 -4.29 3.35 8.53
CA LYS A 13 -5.70 3.37 8.93
C LYS A 13 -6.39 2.03 8.67
N GLU A 14 -6.17 1.44 7.49
CA GLU A 14 -6.80 0.17 7.10
C GLU A 14 -6.21 -1.04 7.85
N THR A 15 -4.89 -1.07 8.02
CA THR A 15 -4.19 -2.15 8.73
C THR A 15 -4.19 -1.97 10.25
N GLY A 16 -4.49 -0.76 10.74
CA GLY A 16 -4.35 -0.39 12.15
C GLY A 16 -2.89 -0.29 12.62
N LEU A 17 -1.91 -0.36 11.71
CA LEU A 17 -0.49 -0.29 12.04
C LEU A 17 -0.03 1.17 12.20
N PRO A 18 0.86 1.46 13.15
CA PRO A 18 1.43 2.79 13.25
C PRO A 18 2.37 3.07 12.07
N PRO A 19 2.40 4.32 11.56
CA PRO A 19 3.26 4.71 10.43
C PRO A 19 4.77 4.49 10.70
N GLU A 20 5.16 4.40 11.98
CA GLU A 20 6.52 4.09 12.41
C GLU A 20 6.97 2.64 12.09
N GLN A 21 5.99 1.73 11.98
CA GLN A 21 6.20 0.34 11.57
C GLN A 21 6.10 0.16 10.05
N LEU A 22 5.39 1.07 9.37
CA LEU A 22 5.23 1.10 7.92
C LEU A 22 6.50 1.60 7.24
N ARG A 23 7.54 0.78 7.32
CA ARG A 23 8.83 1.05 6.71
C ARG A 23 8.87 0.53 5.27
N PRO A 24 9.53 1.24 4.34
CA PRO A 24 9.63 0.79 2.96
C PRO A 24 10.36 -0.54 2.79
N GLU A 25 11.18 -0.95 3.76
CA GLU A 25 11.84 -2.27 3.78
C GLU A 25 10.96 -3.39 4.35
N ALA A 26 9.86 -3.06 5.03
CA ALA A 26 8.96 -4.06 5.60
C ALA A 26 8.14 -4.73 4.50
N THR A 27 8.01 -6.05 4.57
CA THR A 27 7.17 -6.82 3.65
C THR A 27 5.74 -6.91 4.16
N LEU A 28 4.80 -7.13 3.24
CA LEU A 28 3.40 -7.39 3.58
C LEU A 28 3.27 -8.52 4.62
N ALA A 29 4.11 -9.56 4.50
CA ALA A 29 4.17 -10.63 5.50
C ALA A 29 4.64 -10.16 6.88
N THR A 30 5.66 -9.30 6.96
CA THR A 30 6.16 -8.79 8.26
C THR A 30 5.21 -7.79 8.92
N LEU A 31 4.42 -7.09 8.11
CA LEU A 31 3.39 -6.17 8.56
C LEU A 31 2.09 -6.89 8.95
N ASP A 32 2.04 -8.22 8.81
CA ASP A 32 0.84 -9.04 9.05
C ASP A 32 -0.38 -8.59 8.23
N ILE A 33 -0.13 -7.99 7.05
CA ILE A 33 -1.18 -7.50 6.16
C ILE A 33 -1.86 -8.70 5.51
N SER A 34 -3.15 -8.88 5.82
CA SER A 34 -3.93 -9.96 5.23
C SER A 34 -4.35 -9.61 3.80
N SER A 35 -4.68 -10.63 3.02
CA SER A 35 -5.19 -10.43 1.65
C SER A 35 -6.45 -9.54 1.62
N LEU A 36 -7.27 -9.58 2.69
CA LEU A 36 -8.44 -8.71 2.82
C LEU A 36 -8.05 -7.25 3.03
N ASP A 37 -7.13 -6.97 3.95
CA ASP A 37 -6.64 -5.60 4.21
C ASP A 37 -6.04 -5.01 2.95
N LEU A 38 -5.27 -5.82 2.23
CA LEU A 38 -4.69 -5.45 0.95
C LEU A 38 -5.76 -5.09 -0.07
N VAL A 39 -6.79 -5.92 -0.25
CA VAL A 39 -7.90 -5.61 -1.16
C VAL A 39 -8.60 -4.31 -0.76
N SER A 40 -8.85 -4.06 0.53
CA SER A 40 -9.45 -2.81 1.00
C SER A 40 -8.58 -1.58 0.68
N ILE A 41 -7.27 -1.67 0.95
CA ILE A 41 -6.30 -0.62 0.62
C ILE A 41 -6.32 -0.32 -0.88
N LEU A 42 -6.26 -1.36 -1.72
CA LEU A 42 -6.25 -1.22 -3.16
C LEU A 42 -7.52 -0.55 -3.67
N PHE A 43 -8.69 -0.91 -3.14
CA PHE A 43 -9.97 -0.34 -3.53
C PHE A 43 -10.07 1.16 -3.20
N GLU A 44 -9.61 1.55 -2.01
CA GLU A 44 -9.58 2.95 -1.58
C GLU A 44 -8.51 3.76 -2.35
N LEU A 45 -7.41 3.13 -2.74
CA LEU A 45 -6.41 3.75 -3.63
C LEU A 45 -6.97 3.98 -5.04
N GLU A 46 -7.71 3.01 -5.57
CA GLU A 46 -8.39 3.12 -6.85
C GLU A 46 -9.39 4.28 -6.85
N ASP A 47 -10.23 4.39 -5.82
CA ASP A 47 -11.21 5.49 -5.70
C ASP A 47 -10.54 6.86 -5.54
N ARG A 48 -9.51 6.95 -4.68
CA ARG A 48 -8.86 8.23 -4.35
C ARG A 48 -7.88 8.72 -5.41
N PHE A 49 -7.14 7.80 -6.04
CA PHE A 49 -6.02 8.13 -6.91
C PHE A 49 -6.17 7.57 -8.34
N GLY A 50 -7.20 6.75 -8.61
CA GLY A 50 -7.42 6.14 -9.92
C GLY A 50 -6.43 5.02 -10.25
N VAL A 51 -5.83 4.39 -9.23
CA VAL A 51 -4.79 3.37 -9.41
C VAL A 51 -5.39 1.98 -9.30
N GLU A 52 -5.35 1.23 -10.40
CA GLU A 52 -5.79 -0.16 -10.43
C GLU A 52 -4.58 -1.07 -10.26
N ILE A 53 -4.51 -1.79 -9.14
CA ILE A 53 -3.45 -2.75 -8.84
C ILE A 53 -4.12 -4.05 -8.45
N GLN A 54 -3.70 -5.17 -9.06
CA GLN A 54 -4.27 -6.45 -8.70
C GLN A 54 -3.54 -7.06 -7.50
N PRO A 55 -4.27 -7.61 -6.51
CA PRO A 55 -3.67 -8.28 -5.36
C PRO A 55 -2.85 -9.50 -5.77
N GLU A 56 -3.15 -10.09 -6.93
CA GLU A 56 -2.43 -11.22 -7.53
C GLU A 56 -1.01 -10.87 -7.97
N GLU A 57 -0.78 -9.60 -8.32
CA GLU A 57 0.55 -9.08 -8.65
C GLU A 57 1.38 -8.77 -7.40
N LEU A 58 0.75 -8.78 -6.22
CA LEU A 58 1.38 -8.53 -4.94
C LEU A 58 1.65 -9.87 -4.25
N SER A 59 2.92 -10.08 -3.89
CA SER A 59 3.35 -11.27 -3.17
C SER A 59 3.56 -10.96 -1.70
N ARG A 60 3.55 -11.98 -0.84
CA ARG A 60 3.88 -11.82 0.59
C ARG A 60 5.27 -11.21 0.83
N GLU A 61 6.18 -11.39 -0.12
CA GLU A 61 7.52 -10.80 -0.12
C GLU A 61 7.57 -9.37 -0.67
N THR A 62 6.47 -8.86 -1.24
CA THR A 62 6.41 -7.48 -1.70
C THR A 62 6.61 -6.55 -0.51
N THR A 63 7.53 -5.60 -0.67
CA THR A 63 7.79 -4.58 0.35
C THR A 63 6.80 -3.43 0.23
N LEU A 64 6.60 -2.72 1.33
CA LEU A 64 5.81 -1.51 1.34
C LEU A 64 6.38 -0.47 0.36
N GLY A 65 7.71 -0.37 0.25
CA GLY A 65 8.36 0.50 -0.72
C GLY A 65 8.01 0.15 -2.17
N GLN A 66 7.97 -1.15 -2.50
CA GLN A 66 7.54 -1.60 -3.83
C GLN A 66 6.06 -1.27 -4.08
N LEU A 67 5.19 -1.45 -3.08
CA LEU A 67 3.79 -1.08 -3.20
C LEU A 67 3.65 0.44 -3.46
N LEU A 68 4.35 1.26 -2.68
CA LEU A 68 4.37 2.72 -2.83
C LEU A 68 4.87 3.15 -4.21
N GLU A 69 5.96 2.55 -4.71
CA GLU A 69 6.47 2.85 -6.06
C GLU A 69 5.49 2.46 -7.15
N ARG A 70 4.82 1.30 -7.04
CA ARG A 70 3.79 0.88 -8.00
C ARG A 70 2.64 1.90 -8.03
N ILE A 71 2.18 2.34 -6.86
CA ILE A 71 1.09 3.31 -6.73
C ILE A 71 1.53 4.67 -7.31
N GLY A 72 2.71 5.16 -6.92
CA GLY A 72 3.24 6.44 -7.39
C GLY A 72 3.53 6.46 -8.90
N SER A 73 3.88 5.31 -9.48
CA SER A 73 4.09 5.18 -10.93
C SER A 73 2.79 5.06 -11.73
N ALA A 74 1.73 4.53 -11.14
CA ALA A 74 0.46 4.30 -11.81
C ALA A 74 -0.54 5.45 -11.60
N ALA A 75 -0.38 6.25 -10.54
CA ALA A 75 -1.14 7.48 -10.36
C ALA A 75 -0.80 8.47 -11.49
N PRO A 76 -1.80 9.00 -12.23
CA PRO A 76 -1.56 9.99 -13.26
C PRO A 76 -0.99 11.28 -12.65
N ARG A 77 0.12 11.77 -13.23
CA ARG A 77 0.85 12.98 -12.80
C ARG A 77 0.08 14.27 -13.04
#